data_AF-A0A6N4Q5W3-F1
#
_entry.id   AF-A0A6N4Q5W3-F1
#
_cell.length_a   1.000
_cell.length_b   1.000
_cell.length_c   1.000
_cell.angle_alpha   90.00
_cell.angle_beta   90.00
_cell.angle_gamma   90.00
#
_symmetry.space_group_name_H-M   'P 1'
#
loop_
_entity.id
_entity.type
_entity.pdbx_description
1 polymer ?
#
loop_
_entity_poly.entity_id
_entity_poly.type
_entity_poly.pdbx_seq_one_letter_code
_entity_poly.pdbx_strand_id
1 'polypeptide(L)'
;MNNKEQKERMERLNHALHVNIARDNRNINLTCLALIVPFFGVYFARKIDDKSYRTLAYVLSFANFMITVFPLVYEQWKHSN
;
A
#
# COMPACT_ATOMS: atom_id res chain seq x y z
N MET A 1 10.10 -33.16 -25.35
CA MET A 1 9.41 -31.93 -24.91
C MET A 1 9.50 -30.93 -26.04
N ASN A 2 8.38 -30.52 -26.63
CA ASN A 2 8.35 -29.83 -27.91
C ASN A 2 8.69 -28.33 -27.73
N ASN A 3 9.53 -27.73 -28.60
CA ASN A 3 9.95 -26.32 -28.50
C ASN A 3 8.76 -25.35 -28.43
N LYS A 4 7.64 -25.72 -29.04
CA LYS A 4 6.39 -24.96 -29.01
C LYS A 4 5.76 -24.91 -27.61
N GLU A 5 5.76 -26.02 -26.86
CA GLU A 5 5.25 -26.07 -25.49
C GLU A 5 6.14 -25.30 -24.51
N GLN A 6 7.46 -25.31 -24.71
CA GLN A 6 8.38 -24.51 -23.90
C GLN A 6 8.16 -23.01 -24.13
N LYS A 7 7.96 -22.58 -25.38
CA LYS A 7 7.68 -21.19 -25.70
C LYS A 7 6.36 -20.72 -25.09
N GLU A 8 5.29 -21.50 -25.19
CA GLU A 8 3.99 -21.17 -24.58
C GLU A 8 4.04 -21.13 -23.05
N ARG A 9 4.85 -21.98 -22.40
CA ARG A 9 5.09 -21.90 -20.95
C ARG A 9 5.84 -20.63 -20.59
N MET A 10 6.83 -20.25 -21.38
CA MET A 10 7.63 -19.05 -21.15
C MET A 10 6.79 -17.77 -21.32
N GLU A 11 5.94 -17.71 -22.35
CA GLU A 11 5.01 -16.58 -22.57
C GLU A 11 4.00 -16.45 -21.42
N ARG A 12 3.45 -17.56 -20.92
CA ARG A 12 2.56 -17.56 -19.74
C ARG A 12 3.26 -17.06 -18.49
N LEU A 13 4.49 -17.51 -18.23
CA LEU A 13 5.31 -17.03 -17.11
C LEU A 13 5.60 -15.53 -17.23
N ASN A 14 5.95 -15.06 -18.43
CA ASN A 14 6.27 -13.66 -18.64
C ASN A 14 5.03 -12.76 -18.49
N HIS A 15 3.87 -13.22 -18.97
CA HIS A 15 2.60 -12.52 -18.77
C HIS A 15 2.22 -12.44 -17.29
N ALA A 16 2.34 -13.55 -16.55
CA ALA A 16 2.10 -13.55 -15.10
C ALA A 16 3.07 -12.62 -14.35
N LEU A 17 4.35 -12.58 -14.74
CA LEU A 17 5.33 -11.67 -14.18
C LEU A 17 4.95 -10.20 -14.41
N HIS A 18 4.57 -9.84 -15.63
CA HIS A 18 4.13 -8.47 -15.94
C HIS A 18 2.90 -8.05 -15.13
N VAL A 19 1.91 -8.94 -14.99
CA VAL A 19 0.70 -8.68 -14.19
C VAL A 19 1.04 -8.52 -12.70
N ASN A 20 1.94 -9.36 -12.17
CA ASN A 20 2.39 -9.27 -10.78
C ASN A 20 3.16 -7.97 -10.52
N ILE A 21 4.07 -7.56 -11.39
CA ILE A 21 4.81 -6.30 -11.27
C ILE A 21 3.86 -5.10 -11.27
N ALA A 22 2.86 -5.08 -12.15
CA ALA A 22 1.87 -4.00 -12.19
C ALA A 22 1.05 -3.94 -10.89
N ARG A 23 0.70 -5.10 -10.32
CA ARG A 23 -0.01 -5.19 -9.04
C ARG A 23 0.84 -4.70 -7.87
N ASP A 24 2.11 -5.10 -7.81
CA ASP A 24 3.04 -4.67 -6.77
C ASP A 24 3.29 -3.16 -6.83
N ASN A 25 3.52 -2.61 -8.02
CA ASN A 25 3.67 -1.16 -8.19
C ASN A 25 2.43 -0.39 -7.72
N ARG A 26 1.23 -0.90 -7.98
CA ARG A 26 -0.01 -0.30 -7.47
C ARG A 26 -0.07 -0.36 -5.94
N ASN A 27 0.26 -1.50 -5.34
CA ASN A 27 0.25 -1.68 -3.88
C ASN A 27 1.27 -0.76 -3.19
N ILE A 28 2.47 -0.61 -3.76
CA ILE A 28 3.50 0.31 -3.28
C ILE A 28 3.01 1.75 -3.35
N ASN A 29 2.46 2.18 -4.50
CA ASN A 29 1.93 3.54 -4.65
C ASN A 29 0.82 3.85 -3.64
N LEU A 30 -0.10 2.90 -3.42
CA LEU A 30 -1.15 3.05 -2.41
C LEU A 30 -0.58 3.12 -0.98
N THR A 31 0.48 2.37 -0.69
CA THR A 31 1.18 2.43 0.61
C THR A 31 1.84 3.79 0.82
N CYS A 32 2.50 4.32 -0.20
CA CYS A 32 3.10 5.66 -0.14
C CYS A 32 2.05 6.76 0.05
N LEU A 33 0.94 6.69 -0.68
CA LEU A 33 -0.18 7.63 -0.51
C LEU A 33 -0.77 7.55 0.91
N ALA A 34 -0.83 6.35 1.48
CA ALA A 34 -1.31 6.17 2.84
C ALA A 34 -0.39 6.83 3.88
N LEU A 35 0.91 6.89 3.59
CA LEU A 35 1.90 7.55 4.42
C LEU A 35 1.88 9.08 4.29
N ILE A 36 1.50 9.63 3.13
CA ILE A 36 1.50 11.08 2.90
C ILE A 36 0.23 11.74 3.47
N VAL A 37 -0.93 11.09 3.34
CA VAL A 37 -2.22 11.74 3.62
C VAL A 37 -2.77 11.28 4.99
N PRO A 38 -2.68 12.10 6.05
CA PRO A 38 -2.96 11.65 7.43
C PRO A 38 -4.40 11.16 7.64
N PHE A 39 -5.37 11.77 6.94
CA PHE A 39 -6.79 11.46 7.08
C PHE A 39 -7.29 10.36 6.13
N PHE A 40 -6.61 10.17 4.99
CA PHE A 40 -7.03 9.21 3.97
C PHE A 40 -6.17 7.94 3.97
N GLY A 41 -5.21 7.81 4.89
CA GLY A 41 -4.34 6.63 4.96
C GLY A 41 -5.09 5.31 5.05
N VAL A 42 -6.11 5.25 5.91
CA VAL A 42 -6.99 4.06 6.05
C VAL A 42 -7.77 3.77 4.75
N TYR A 43 -8.20 4.80 4.04
CA TYR A 43 -8.91 4.65 2.77
C TYR A 43 -8.02 4.03 1.68
N PHE A 44 -6.75 4.48 1.58
CA PHE A 44 -5.79 3.92 0.64
C PHE A 44 -5.36 2.50 1.03
N ALA A 45 -5.11 2.25 2.31
CA ALA A 45 -4.75 0.92 2.81
C ALA A 45 -5.81 -0.15 2.50
N ARG A 46 -7.11 0.20 2.57
CA ARG A 46 -8.22 -0.71 2.21
C ARG A 46 -8.21 -1.14 0.74
N LYS A 47 -7.61 -0.36 -0.16
CA LYS A 47 -7.53 -0.66 -1.61
C LYS A 47 -6.34 -1.54 -2.00
N ILE A 48 -5.49 -1.89 -1.04
CA ILE A 48 -4.35 -2.78 -1.23
C ILE A 48 -4.83 -4.23 -1.13
N ASP A 49 -4.56 -4.99 -2.18
CA ASP A 49 -4.98 -6.39 -2.25
C ASP A 49 -4.09 -7.30 -1.38
N ASP A 50 -2.78 -7.02 -1.37
CA ASP A 50 -1.81 -7.82 -0.65
C ASP A 50 -1.88 -7.52 0.86
N LYS A 51 -2.03 -8.59 1.66
CA LYS A 51 -2.20 -8.47 3.11
C LYS A 51 -0.98 -7.84 3.80
N SER A 52 0.23 -8.12 3.33
CA SER A 52 1.47 -7.62 3.90
C SER A 52 1.59 -6.12 3.66
N TYR A 53 1.41 -5.68 2.41
CA TYR A 53 1.39 -4.25 2.05
C TYR A 53 0.26 -3.50 2.75
N ARG A 54 -0.92 -4.11 2.86
CA ARG A 54 -2.06 -3.50 3.56
C ARG A 54 -1.78 -3.29 5.04
N THR A 55 -1.18 -4.28 5.70
CA THR A 55 -0.79 -4.17 7.12
C THR A 55 0.24 -3.07 7.30
N LEU A 56 1.25 -3.03 6.44
CA LEU A 56 2.26 -1.96 6.45
C LEU A 56 1.61 -0.58 6.25
N ALA A 57 0.71 -0.43 5.28
CA ALA A 57 0.02 0.82 5.02
C ALA A 57 -0.82 1.30 6.23
N TYR A 58 -1.48 0.41 6.96
CA TYR A 58 -2.20 0.78 8.19
C TYR A 58 -1.25 1.27 9.29
N VAL A 59 -0.14 0.56 9.52
CA VAL A 59 0.86 0.97 10.52
C VAL A 59 1.43 2.34 10.17
N LEU A 60 1.77 2.57 8.91
CA LEU A 60 2.28 3.85 8.43
C LEU A 60 1.24 4.97 8.54
N SER A 61 -0.03 4.68 8.23
CA SER A 61 -1.12 5.66 8.40
C SER A 61 -1.29 6.05 9.87
N PHE A 62 -1.23 5.08 10.78
CA PHE A 62 -1.31 5.34 12.22
C PHE A 62 -0.12 6.14 12.71
N ALA A 63 1.10 5.79 12.30
CA ALA A 63 2.30 6.53 12.65
C ALA A 63 2.23 7.99 12.15
N ASN A 64 1.80 8.20 10.89
CA ASN A 64 1.59 9.54 10.36
C ASN A 64 0.57 10.32 11.21
N PHE A 65 -0.59 9.73 11.53
CA PHE A 65 -1.59 10.37 12.38
C PHE A 65 -1.03 10.80 13.75
N MET A 66 -0.24 9.93 14.38
CA MET A 66 0.40 10.21 15.68
C MET A 66 1.45 11.33 15.61
N ILE A 67 2.08 11.54 14.46
CA ILE A 67 3.10 12.59 14.27
C ILE A 67 2.45 13.91 13.86
N THR A 68 1.42 13.89 13.03
CA THR A 68 0.88 15.10 12.39
C THR A 68 -0.39 15.62 13.08
N VAL A 69 -1.35 14.75 13.38
CA VAL A 69 -2.67 15.15 13.88
C VAL A 69 -2.73 15.11 15.40
N PHE A 70 -2.17 14.06 16.01
CA PHE A 70 -2.24 13.87 17.45
C PHE A 70 -1.66 15.04 18.27
N PRO A 71 -0.49 15.63 17.94
CA PRO A 71 0.05 16.76 18.69
C PRO A 71 -0.87 17.99 18.64
N LEU A 72 -1.44 18.28 17.46
CA LEU A 72 -2.37 19.40 17.27
C LEU A 72 -3.63 19.22 18.13
N VAL A 73 -4.21 18.02 18.13
CA VAL A 73 -5.40 17.69 18.92
C VAL A 73 -5.08 17.74 20.42
N TYR A 74 -3.90 17.24 20.81
CA TYR A 74 -3.46 17.24 22.20
C TYR A 74 -3.23 18.65 22.74
N GLU A 75 -2.55 19.52 21.97
CA GLU A 75 -2.37 20.93 22.36
C GLU A 75 -3.71 21.65 22.48
N GLN A 76 -4.61 21.46 21.51
CA GLN A 76 -5.94 22.06 21.55
C GLN A 76 -6.75 21.57 22.77
N TRP A 77 -6.72 20.28 23.07
CA TRP A 77 -7.39 19.72 24.25
C TRP A 77 -6.82 20.29 25.55
N LYS A 78 -5.49 20.39 25.66
CA LYS A 78 -4.80 20.99 26.81
C LYS A 78 -5.16 22.47 26.99
N HIS A 79 -5.40 23.21 25.92
CA HIS A 79 -5.86 24.60 26.01
C HIS A 79 -7.34 24.74 26.36
N SER A 80 -8.14 23.71 26.14
CA SER A 80 -9.59 23.72 26.38
C SER A 80 -9.98 23.20 27.78
N ASN A 81 -9.02 22.72 28.57
CA ASN A 81 -9.21 22.07 29.87
C ASN A 81 -8.29 22.71 30.92
#